data_AF-A0A0D8JC13-F1
#
_entry.id   AF-A0A0D8JC13-F1
#
_cell.length_a   1.000
_cell.length_b   1.000
_cell.length_c   1.000
_cell.angle_alpha   90.00
_cell.angle_beta   90.00
_cell.angle_gamma   90.00
#
_symmetry.space_group_name_H-M   'P 1'
#
loop_
_entity.id
_entity.type
_entity.pdbx_description
1 polymer ?
#
loop_
_entity_poly.entity_id
_entity_poly.type
_entity_poly.pdbx_seq_one_letter_code
_entity_poly.pdbx_strand_id
1 'polypeptide(L)'
;MSKRKVELQKVCSTGKDFLKQFNFDYCADRYRILNTQKAALVSKMINLRELTNVYNQETPRLLLSLWLTQLCLFMGFEAIEIQLRQTSEYMYEEIGMLNLAELTLLFHRIREGFYGEFYGKFNPQIVLRACREYRKERGCIISKMSTNQQNEILNTLYSK
;
A
#
# COMPACT_ATOMS: atom_id res chain seq x y z
N MET A 1 7.21 0.33 23.40
CA MET A 1 6.78 -0.42 22.19
C MET A 1 5.30 -0.16 21.96
N SER A 2 4.89 0.22 20.75
CA SER A 2 3.47 0.48 20.43
C SER A 2 2.61 -0.77 20.63
N LYS A 3 1.43 -0.63 21.26
CA LYS A 3 0.44 -1.71 21.49
C LYS A 3 0.13 -2.49 20.21
N ARG A 4 0.01 -1.79 19.08
CA ARG A 4 -0.23 -2.36 17.74
C ARG A 4 0.90 -3.28 17.27
N LYS A 5 2.16 -2.94 17.54
CA LYS A 5 3.32 -3.78 17.19
C LYS A 5 3.23 -5.13 17.90
N VAL A 6 2.94 -5.10 19.20
CA VAL A 6 2.79 -6.31 20.02
C VAL A 6 1.63 -7.16 19.53
N GLU A 7 0.48 -6.54 19.22
CA GLU A 7 -0.68 -7.24 18.68
C GLU A 7 -0.39 -7.89 17.32
N LEU A 8 0.28 -7.18 16.41
CA LEU A 8 0.61 -7.73 15.09
C LEU A 8 1.62 -8.86 15.17
N GLN A 9 2.64 -8.74 16.03
CA GLN A 9 3.64 -9.79 16.23
C GLN A 9 3.06 -11.06 16.88
N LYS A 10 1.94 -10.96 17.62
CA LYS A 10 1.21 -12.14 18.10
C LYS A 10 0.53 -12.93 16.98
N VAL A 11 0.05 -12.24 15.94
CA VAL A 11 -0.68 -12.85 14.82
C VAL A 11 0.27 -13.27 13.69
N CYS A 12 1.29 -12.45 13.43
CA CYS A 12 2.30 -12.61 12.40
C CYS A 12 3.67 -12.41 13.05
N SER A 13 4.29 -13.50 13.53
CA SER A 13 5.55 -13.42 14.27
C SER A 13 6.72 -12.97 13.39
N THR A 14 6.68 -13.28 12.09
CA THR A 14 7.69 -12.84 11.12
C THR A 14 7.08 -12.02 9.98
N GLY A 15 7.93 -11.24 9.31
CA GLY A 15 7.55 -10.54 8.08
C GLY A 15 7.09 -11.52 6.98
N LYS A 16 7.63 -12.74 6.94
CA LYS A 16 7.18 -13.78 6.00
C LYS A 16 5.74 -14.21 6.27
N ASP A 17 5.34 -14.34 7.54
CA ASP A 17 3.96 -14.67 7.90
C ASP A 17 3.02 -13.54 7.53
N PHE A 18 3.46 -12.30 7.72
CA PHE A 18 2.72 -11.12 7.30
C PHE A 18 2.49 -11.13 5.77
N LEU A 19 3.53 -11.35 4.96
CA LEU A 19 3.42 -11.39 3.49
C LEU A 19 2.40 -12.45 3.01
N LYS A 20 2.34 -13.60 3.68
CA LYS A 20 1.37 -14.66 3.36
C LYS A 20 -0.07 -14.24 3.66
N GLN A 21 -0.30 -13.61 4.82
CA GLN A 21 -1.64 -13.23 5.29
C GLN A 21 -2.20 -11.94 4.65
N PHE A 22 -1.32 -11.11 4.09
CA PHE A 22 -1.66 -9.79 3.56
C PHE A 22 -1.28 -9.63 2.07
N ASN A 23 -1.30 -10.72 1.30
CA ASN A 23 -1.26 -10.60 -0.17
C ASN A 23 -2.50 -9.84 -0.70
N PHE A 24 -2.46 -9.42 -1.98
CA PHE A 24 -3.52 -8.57 -2.54
C PHE A 24 -4.90 -9.22 -2.44
N ASP A 25 -5.04 -10.50 -2.77
CA ASP A 25 -6.35 -11.15 -2.84
C ASP A 25 -7.06 -11.18 -1.47
N TYR A 26 -6.32 -11.50 -0.39
CA TYR A 26 -6.86 -11.41 0.97
C TYR A 26 -7.21 -9.98 1.37
N CYS A 27 -6.37 -9.01 1.01
CA CYS A 27 -6.62 -7.61 1.35
C CYS A 27 -7.79 -7.03 0.55
N ALA A 28 -7.95 -7.44 -0.72
CA ALA A 28 -9.03 -7.06 -1.60
C ALA A 28 -10.39 -7.45 -1.02
N ASP A 29 -10.51 -8.68 -0.52
CA ASP A 29 -11.73 -9.13 0.15
C ASP A 29 -11.92 -8.44 1.51
N ARG A 30 -10.87 -8.41 2.35
CA ARG A 30 -10.91 -7.83 3.70
C ARG A 30 -11.27 -6.36 3.73
N TYR A 31 -10.81 -5.57 2.75
CA TYR A 31 -11.01 -4.13 2.71
C TYR A 31 -12.03 -3.69 1.65
N ARG A 32 -12.83 -4.61 1.10
CA ARG A 32 -13.83 -4.34 0.04
C ARG A 32 -14.77 -3.18 0.39
N ILE A 33 -15.17 -3.04 1.66
CA ILE A 33 -16.07 -1.98 2.13
C ILE A 33 -15.41 -0.59 2.16
N LEU A 34 -14.07 -0.52 2.16
CA LEU A 34 -13.29 0.72 2.22
C LEU A 34 -13.01 1.25 0.80
N ASN A 35 -14.06 1.39 0.00
CA ASN A 35 -14.00 1.68 -1.44
C ASN A 35 -13.84 3.17 -1.79
N THR A 36 -13.77 4.06 -0.79
CA THR A 36 -13.44 5.47 -1.00
C THR A 36 -12.11 5.80 -0.36
N GLN A 37 -11.37 6.74 -0.95
CA GLN A 37 -10.07 7.15 -0.38
C GLN A 37 -10.19 7.68 1.03
N LYS A 38 -11.26 8.43 1.34
CA LYS A 38 -11.50 8.92 2.70
C LYS A 38 -11.70 7.76 3.69
N ALA A 39 -12.53 6.77 3.33
CA ALA A 39 -12.77 5.60 4.19
C ALA A 39 -11.48 4.78 4.39
N ALA A 40 -10.73 4.54 3.32
CA ALA A 40 -9.45 3.86 3.38
C ALA A 40 -8.43 4.60 4.25
N LEU A 41 -8.29 5.92 4.08
CA LEU A 41 -7.39 6.77 4.84
C LEU A 41 -7.67 6.74 6.36
N VAL A 42 -8.93 6.85 6.76
CA VAL A 42 -9.31 6.90 8.19
C VAL A 42 -9.46 5.53 8.84
N SER A 43 -9.22 4.44 8.10
CA SER A 43 -9.37 3.06 8.58
C SER A 43 -8.39 2.67 9.69
N LYS A 44 -7.32 3.45 9.90
CA LYS A 44 -6.26 3.21 10.88
C LYS A 44 -5.59 1.84 10.74
N MET A 45 -5.65 1.22 9.57
CA MET A 45 -4.88 0.01 9.25
C MET A 45 -3.38 0.29 9.32
N ILE A 46 -2.57 -0.77 9.43
CA ILE A 46 -1.12 -0.61 9.45
C ILE A 46 -0.61 -0.01 8.12
N ASN A 47 0.32 0.93 8.20
CA ASN A 47 0.97 1.53 7.04
C ASN A 47 2.35 0.93 6.73
N LEU A 48 2.84 1.18 5.52
CA LEU A 48 4.08 0.57 5.03
C LEU A 48 5.31 1.00 5.87
N ARG A 49 5.36 2.24 6.35
CA ARG A 49 6.42 2.71 7.27
C ARG A 49 6.31 2.04 8.65
N GLU A 50 5.11 1.84 9.16
CA GLU A 50 4.88 1.06 10.39
C GLU A 50 5.38 -0.38 10.24
N LEU A 51 5.19 -1.01 9.07
CA LEU A 51 5.70 -2.37 8.81
C LEU A 51 7.23 -2.45 8.92
N THR A 52 7.94 -1.40 8.49
CA THR A 52 9.39 -1.31 8.70
C THR A 52 9.76 -1.39 10.19
N ASN A 53 9.01 -0.68 11.03
CA ASN A 53 9.25 -0.65 12.48
C ASN A 53 8.84 -1.94 13.19
N VAL A 54 7.87 -2.67 12.65
CA VAL A 54 7.43 -3.95 13.21
C VAL A 54 8.38 -5.09 12.84
N TYR A 55 8.81 -5.16 11.59
CA TYR A 55 9.62 -6.26 11.07
C TYR A 55 11.02 -5.82 10.64
N ASN A 56 11.14 -5.23 9.46
CA ASN A 56 12.39 -4.71 8.89
C ASN A 56 12.10 -3.88 7.62
N GLN A 57 13.12 -3.19 7.11
CA GLN A 57 13.03 -2.34 5.92
C GLN A 57 12.59 -3.10 4.65
N GLU A 58 12.90 -4.39 4.56
CA GLU A 58 12.61 -5.21 3.37
C GLU A 58 11.15 -5.65 3.30
N THR A 59 10.49 -5.84 4.44
CA THR A 59 9.12 -6.37 4.51
C THR A 59 8.11 -5.57 3.66
N PRO A 60 8.00 -4.23 3.75
CA PRO A 60 7.07 -3.49 2.90
C PRO A 60 7.44 -3.52 1.42
N ARG A 61 8.73 -3.59 1.06
CA ARG A 61 9.19 -3.68 -0.34
C ARG A 61 8.81 -5.03 -0.94
N LEU A 62 9.03 -6.12 -0.20
CA LEU A 62 8.62 -7.46 -0.59
C LEU A 62 7.09 -7.57 -0.74
N LEU A 63 6.32 -6.90 0.13
CA LEU A 63 4.86 -6.84 0.01
C LEU A 63 4.45 -6.17 -1.31
N LEU A 64 5.03 -5.00 -1.61
CA LEU A 64 4.76 -4.27 -2.85
C LEU A 64 5.16 -5.10 -4.07
N SER A 65 6.34 -5.73 -4.06
CA SER A 65 6.79 -6.62 -5.14
C SER A 65 5.81 -7.79 -5.36
N LEU A 66 5.35 -8.43 -4.28
CA LEU A 66 4.34 -9.49 -4.35
C LEU A 66 3.03 -9.01 -5.01
N TRP A 67 2.57 -7.80 -4.65
CA TRP A 67 1.35 -7.23 -5.22
C TRP A 67 1.53 -6.83 -6.69
N LEU A 68 2.72 -6.36 -7.08
CA LEU A 68 3.05 -6.13 -8.49
C LEU A 68 3.08 -7.42 -9.29
N THR A 69 3.60 -8.52 -8.73
CA THR A 69 3.51 -9.84 -9.36
C THR A 69 2.06 -10.23 -9.59
N GLN A 70 1.18 -10.04 -8.59
CA GLN A 70 -0.26 -10.29 -8.74
C GLN A 70 -0.92 -9.38 -9.79
N LEU A 71 -0.45 -8.13 -9.92
CA LEU A 71 -0.89 -7.23 -10.99
C LEU A 71 -0.47 -7.75 -12.38
N CYS A 72 0.78 -8.16 -12.56
CA CYS A 72 1.25 -8.75 -13.82
C CYS A 72 0.44 -9.99 -14.19
N LEU A 73 0.20 -10.89 -13.23
CA LEU A 73 -0.63 -12.07 -13.44
C LEU A 73 -2.05 -11.71 -13.88
N PHE A 74 -2.68 -10.74 -13.22
CA PHE A 74 -4.03 -10.26 -13.58
C PHE A 74 -4.07 -9.68 -15.01
N MET A 75 -3.03 -8.96 -15.42
CA MET A 75 -2.96 -8.31 -16.73
C MET A 75 -2.42 -9.24 -17.85
N GLY A 76 -1.98 -10.45 -17.51
CA GLY A 76 -1.34 -11.36 -18.48
C GLY A 76 0.07 -10.91 -18.90
N PHE A 77 0.78 -10.15 -18.07
CA PHE A 77 2.14 -9.69 -18.34
C PHE A 77 3.19 -10.62 -17.75
N GLU A 78 4.35 -10.69 -18.41
CA GLU A 78 5.53 -11.35 -17.85
C GLU A 78 6.03 -10.60 -16.61
N ALA A 79 6.23 -11.34 -15.52
CA ALA A 79 6.70 -10.81 -14.25
C ALA A 79 8.24 -10.91 -14.16
N ILE A 80 8.93 -9.86 -14.58
CA ILE A 80 10.40 -9.79 -14.50
C ILE A 80 10.80 -9.35 -13.09
N GLU A 81 11.32 -10.29 -12.29
CA GLU A 81 11.58 -10.09 -10.84
C GLU A 81 12.39 -8.83 -10.53
N ILE A 82 13.49 -8.58 -11.24
CA ILE A 82 14.33 -7.40 -11.02
C ILE A 82 13.57 -6.09 -11.27
N GLN A 83 12.70 -6.06 -12.28
CA GLN A 83 11.89 -4.89 -12.61
C GLN A 83 10.84 -4.64 -11.52
N LEU A 84 10.19 -5.70 -11.03
CA LEU A 84 9.19 -5.60 -9.97
C LEU A 84 9.82 -5.16 -8.64
N ARG A 85 10.98 -5.72 -8.30
CA ARG A 85 11.75 -5.32 -7.12
C ARG A 85 12.13 -3.85 -7.17
N GLN A 86 12.75 -3.39 -8.26
CA GLN A 86 13.13 -1.97 -8.40
C GLN A 86 11.90 -1.05 -8.36
N THR A 87 10.80 -1.45 -9.01
CA THR A 87 9.55 -0.69 -8.96
C THR A 87 9.02 -0.59 -7.52
N SER A 88 9.10 -1.67 -6.75
CA SER A 88 8.66 -1.71 -5.35
C SER A 88 9.44 -0.76 -4.44
N GLU A 89 10.73 -0.54 -4.73
CA GLU A 89 11.58 0.41 -4.00
C GLU A 89 11.10 1.85 -4.24
N TYR A 90 10.92 2.26 -5.50
CA TYR A 90 10.38 3.58 -5.84
C TYR A 90 8.95 3.78 -5.35
N MET A 91 8.12 2.73 -5.39
CA MET A 91 6.78 2.80 -4.80
C MET A 91 6.86 3.08 -3.30
N TYR A 92 7.71 2.38 -2.56
CA TYR A 92 7.84 2.61 -1.12
C TYR A 92 8.22 4.06 -0.78
N GLU A 93 9.07 4.69 -1.58
CA GLU A 93 9.43 6.11 -1.43
C GLU A 93 8.21 7.03 -1.67
N GLU A 94 7.42 6.77 -2.70
CA GLU A 94 6.25 7.58 -3.06
C GLU A 94 5.05 7.38 -2.12
N ILE A 95 4.81 6.15 -1.67
CA ILE A 95 3.57 5.75 -0.98
C ILE A 95 3.79 5.06 0.37
N GLY A 96 4.99 5.14 0.96
CA GLY A 96 5.28 4.52 2.26
C GLY A 96 4.36 4.95 3.42
N MET A 97 3.68 6.09 3.28
CA MET A 97 2.69 6.57 4.25
C MET A 97 1.30 5.94 4.11
N LEU A 98 1.03 5.18 3.04
CA LEU A 98 -0.28 4.56 2.82
C LEU A 98 -0.48 3.36 3.76
N ASN A 99 -1.69 3.28 4.31
CA ASN A 99 -2.13 2.09 5.02
C ASN A 99 -2.57 0.97 4.06
N LEU A 100 -2.74 -0.25 4.56
CA LEU A 100 -3.11 -1.39 3.71
C LEU A 100 -4.45 -1.22 2.98
N ALA A 101 -5.44 -0.55 3.58
CA ALA A 101 -6.69 -0.28 2.88
C ALA A 101 -6.50 0.73 1.74
N GLU A 102 -5.69 1.77 1.94
CA GLU A 102 -5.31 2.72 0.89
C GLU A 102 -4.54 2.03 -0.23
N LEU A 103 -3.60 1.13 0.12
CA LEU A 103 -2.84 0.36 -0.85
C LEU A 103 -3.75 -0.57 -1.67
N THR A 104 -4.70 -1.25 -1.03
CA THR A 104 -5.69 -2.10 -1.73
C THR A 104 -6.53 -1.30 -2.70
N LEU A 105 -7.02 -0.13 -2.30
CA LEU A 105 -7.80 0.76 -3.16
C LEU A 105 -6.97 1.27 -4.35
N LEU A 106 -5.70 1.63 -4.12
CA LEU A 106 -4.76 2.01 -5.18
C LEU A 106 -4.65 0.89 -6.23
N PHE A 107 -4.39 -0.35 -5.81
CA PHE A 107 -4.24 -1.47 -6.75
C PHE A 107 -5.54 -1.85 -7.46
N HIS A 108 -6.71 -1.72 -6.81
CA HIS A 108 -8.00 -1.87 -7.50
C HIS A 108 -8.13 -0.86 -8.63
N ARG A 109 -7.90 0.42 -8.34
CA ARG A 109 -7.97 1.49 -9.32
C ARG A 109 -6.95 1.35 -10.46
N ILE A 110 -5.75 0.82 -10.17
CA ILE A 110 -4.78 0.47 -11.23
C ILE A 110 -5.34 -0.63 -12.14
N ARG A 111 -5.95 -1.68 -11.58
CA ARG A 111 -6.57 -2.77 -12.36
C ARG A 111 -7.77 -2.28 -13.19
N GLU A 112 -8.48 -1.27 -12.72
CA GLU A 112 -9.59 -0.61 -13.43
C GLU A 112 -9.14 0.40 -14.49
N GLY A 113 -7.82 0.65 -14.64
CA GLY A 113 -7.29 1.64 -15.57
C GLY A 113 -7.51 3.10 -15.16
N PHE A 114 -7.93 3.35 -13.90
CA PHE A 114 -8.27 4.69 -13.40
C PHE A 114 -7.12 5.69 -13.51
N TYR A 115 -5.87 5.23 -13.40
CA TYR A 115 -4.65 6.05 -13.49
C TYR A 115 -3.96 5.95 -14.86
N GLY A 116 -4.65 5.40 -15.86
CA GLY A 116 -4.13 5.08 -17.18
C GLY A 116 -3.97 3.57 -17.39
N GLU A 117 -3.70 3.21 -18.65
CA GLU A 117 -3.70 1.83 -19.13
C GLU A 117 -2.30 1.35 -19.50
N PHE A 118 -2.07 0.05 -19.31
CA PHE A 118 -0.85 -0.61 -19.76
C PHE A 118 -0.97 -1.03 -21.22
N TYR A 119 0.08 -0.81 -22.01
CA TYR A 119 0.13 -1.19 -23.43
C TYR A 119 0.90 -2.51 -23.63
N GLY A 120 0.25 -3.63 -23.28
CA GLY A 120 0.74 -4.99 -23.57
C GLY A 120 1.97 -5.46 -22.78
N LYS A 121 2.47 -4.66 -21.82
CA LYS A 121 3.57 -5.03 -20.94
C LYS A 121 3.52 -4.27 -19.62
N PHE A 122 4.17 -4.84 -18.60
CA PHE A 122 4.39 -4.12 -17.35
C PHE A 122 5.26 -2.89 -17.60
N ASN A 123 4.79 -1.73 -17.12
CA ASN A 123 5.51 -0.47 -17.21
C ASN A 123 5.60 0.18 -15.82
N PRO A 124 6.80 0.22 -15.21
CA PRO A 124 7.02 0.86 -13.91
C PRO A 124 6.53 2.31 -13.86
N GLN A 125 6.66 3.07 -14.95
CA GLN A 125 6.31 4.49 -14.98
C GLN A 125 4.81 4.72 -14.78
N ILE A 126 3.97 3.81 -15.28
CA ILE A 126 2.51 3.85 -15.10
C ILE A 126 2.17 3.63 -13.64
N VAL A 127 2.76 2.62 -13.01
CA VAL A 127 2.56 2.33 -11.58
C VAL A 127 3.01 3.50 -10.71
N LEU A 128 4.19 4.08 -10.98
CA LEU A 128 4.72 5.20 -10.21
C LEU A 128 3.89 6.48 -10.43
N ARG A 129 3.34 6.67 -11.63
CA ARG A 129 2.38 7.75 -11.90
C ARG A 129 1.11 7.56 -11.07
N ALA A 130 0.53 6.36 -11.04
CA ALA A 130 -0.63 6.04 -10.22
C ALA A 130 -0.37 6.29 -8.72
N CYS A 131 0.83 5.95 -8.23
CA CYS A 131 1.24 6.24 -6.85
C CYS A 131 1.23 7.75 -6.54
N ARG A 132 1.80 8.57 -7.43
CA ARG A 132 1.83 10.04 -7.28
C ARG A 132 0.43 10.66 -7.36
N GLU A 133 -0.41 10.18 -8.28
CA GLU A 133 -1.78 10.65 -8.43
C GLU A 133 -2.61 10.31 -7.18
N TYR A 134 -2.54 9.07 -6.69
CA TYR A 134 -3.19 8.68 -5.43
C TYR A 134 -2.70 9.53 -4.25
N ARG A 135 -1.38 9.77 -4.14
CA ARG A 135 -0.81 10.63 -3.10
C ARG A 135 -1.34 12.05 -3.17
N LYS A 136 -1.51 12.61 -4.38
CA LYS A 136 -2.08 13.94 -4.58
C LYS A 136 -3.53 14.00 -4.12
N GLU A 137 -4.35 13.03 -4.53
CA GLU A 137 -5.77 12.94 -4.12
C GLU A 137 -5.90 12.81 -2.60
N ARG A 138 -5.07 11.96 -1.98
CA ARG A 138 -4.94 11.82 -0.52
C ARG A 138 -4.64 13.17 0.14
N GLY A 139 -3.70 13.94 -0.40
CA GLY A 139 -3.38 15.28 0.08
C GLY A 139 -4.58 16.24 0.03
N CYS A 140 -5.34 16.22 -1.07
CA CYS A 140 -6.55 17.02 -1.22
C CYS A 140 -7.67 16.62 -0.25
N ILE A 141 -7.75 15.35 0.15
CA ILE A 141 -8.69 14.90 1.18
C ILE A 141 -8.28 15.42 2.54
N ILE A 142 -6.99 15.29 2.89
CA ILE A 142 -6.45 15.73 4.18
C ILE A 142 -6.61 17.25 4.34
N SER A 143 -6.36 18.04 3.29
CA SER A 143 -6.50 19.51 3.36
C SER A 143 -7.93 19.98 3.63
N LYS A 144 -8.93 19.15 3.37
CA LYS A 144 -10.36 19.42 3.65
C LYS A 144 -10.83 18.90 5.01
N MET A 145 -9.97 18.20 5.75
CA MET A 145 -10.30 17.66 7.08
C MET A 145 -10.13 18.72 8.17
N SER A 146 -10.81 18.53 9.30
CA SER A 146 -10.59 19.36 10.51
C SER A 146 -9.18 19.19 11.07
N THR A 147 -8.69 20.18 11.81
CA THR A 147 -7.37 20.14 12.48
C THR A 147 -7.18 18.88 13.32
N ASN A 148 -8.22 18.45 14.05
CA ASN A 148 -8.17 17.24 14.87
C ASN A 148 -7.94 15.98 14.02
N GLN A 149 -8.66 15.85 12.90
CA GLN A 149 -8.49 14.73 11.98
C GLN A 149 -7.11 14.72 11.31
N GLN A 150 -6.60 15.90 10.93
CA GLN A 150 -5.24 16.01 10.36
C GLN A 150 -4.18 15.58 11.38
N ASN A 151 -4.32 16.01 12.64
CA ASN A 151 -3.43 15.61 13.73
C ASN A 151 -3.47 14.10 13.98
N GLU A 152 -4.65 13.47 13.94
CA GLU A 152 -4.77 12.02 14.03
C GLU A 152 -3.96 11.31 12.94
N ILE A 153 -4.04 11.79 11.69
CA ILE A 153 -3.28 11.22 10.57
C ILE A 153 -1.78 11.42 10.76
N LEU A 154 -1.34 12.63 11.13
CA LEU A 154 0.08 12.91 11.37
C LEU A 154 0.65 12.01 12.47
N ASN A 155 -0.10 11.82 13.55
CA ASN A 155 0.31 10.93 14.64
C ASN A 155 0.50 9.49 14.17
N THR A 156 -0.29 8.98 13.21
CA THR A 156 -0.05 7.64 12.64
C THR A 156 1.21 7.53 11.78
N LEU A 157 1.70 8.65 11.22
CA LEU A 157 2.89 8.66 10.37
C LEU A 157 4.19 8.87 11.13
N TYR A 158 4.12 9.56 12.27
CA TYR A 158 5.30 9.99 13.04
C TYR A 158 5.32 9.45 14.48
N SER A 159 4.45 8.49 14.82
CA SER A 159 4.57 7.78 16.09
C SER A 159 5.92 7.05 16.14
N LYS A 160 6.82 7.56 16.99
CA LYS A 160 8.09 6.94 17.38
C LYS A 160 7.83 5.74 18.30
#